data_AF-A0A965BXW3-F1
#
_entry.id   AF-A0A965BXW3-F1
#
_cell.length_a   1.000
_cell.length_b   1.000
_cell.length_c   1.000
_cell.angle_alpha   90.00
_cell.angle_beta   90.00
_cell.angle_gamma   90.00
#
_symmetry.space_group_name_H-M   'P 1'
#
loop_
_entity.id
_entity.type
_entity.pdbx_description
1 polymer ?
#
loop_
_entity_poly.entity_id
_entity_poly.type
_entity_poly.pdbx_seq_one_letter_code
_entity_poly.pdbx_strand_id
1 'polypeptide(L)'
;EVDSGIGGATAAAVGERLARVADRVQVLVVTHSPQVAARGARHFRVAKQVKGQRAETRVELLDRAERHEELARMLAGEKVTEAARAAAKSLLGDGA
;
A
#
# COMPACT_ATOMS: atom_id res chain seq x y z
N GLU A 1 -10.06 7.88 9.26
CA GLU A 1 -9.10 7.55 8.18
C GLU A 1 -8.12 8.70 8.04
N VAL A 2 -6.81 8.43 8.04
CA VAL A 2 -5.77 9.48 7.91
C VAL A 2 -5.62 9.97 6.48
N ASP A 3 -6.16 9.21 5.52
CA ASP A 3 -6.07 9.39 4.08
C ASP A 3 -7.41 9.73 3.41
N SER A 4 -8.46 10.02 4.19
CA SER A 4 -9.76 10.42 3.63
C SER A 4 -9.70 11.80 2.98
N GLY A 5 -10.16 11.91 1.74
CA GLY A 5 -10.24 13.17 1.00
C GLY A 5 -8.90 13.75 0.53
N ILE A 6 -7.79 13.00 0.63
CA ILE A 6 -6.47 13.44 0.17
C ILE A 6 -5.92 12.52 -0.92
N GLY A 7 -5.17 13.10 -1.87
CA GLY A 7 -4.54 12.37 -2.97
C GLY A 7 -3.22 13.00 -3.40
N GLY A 8 -2.52 12.34 -4.32
CA GLY A 8 -1.29 12.85 -4.94
C GLY A 8 -0.22 13.25 -3.91
N ALA A 9 0.31 14.47 -4.04
CA ALA A 9 1.39 14.98 -3.20
C ALA A 9 1.01 15.06 -1.70
N THR A 10 -0.25 15.34 -1.38
CA THR A 10 -0.71 15.42 0.01
C THR A 10 -0.62 14.05 0.69
N ALA A 11 -1.07 13.00 0.01
CA ALA A 11 -0.96 11.62 0.52
C ALA A 11 0.50 11.19 0.70
N ALA A 12 1.38 11.56 -0.24
CA ALA A 12 2.81 11.30 -0.11
C ALA A 12 3.43 11.98 1.13
N ALA A 13 3.11 13.26 1.36
CA ALA A 13 3.59 14.00 2.53
C ALA A 13 3.04 13.44 3.85
N VAL A 14 1.83 12.87 3.86
CA VAL A 14 1.30 12.13 5.02
C VAL A 14 2.10 10.86 5.26
N GLY A 15 2.35 10.06 4.22
CA GLY A 15 3.17 8.84 4.33
C GLY A 15 4.57 9.13 4.89
N GLU A 16 5.21 10.21 4.46
CA GLU A 16 6.51 10.63 4.98
C GLU A 16 6.48 11.07 6.44
N ARG A 17 5.43 11.76 6.87
CA ARG A 17 5.25 12.12 8.29
C ARG A 17 5.05 10.87 9.15
N LEU A 18 4.24 9.92 8.68
CA LEU A 18 4.00 8.65 9.37
C LEU A 18 5.29 7.84 9.50
N ALA A 19 6.12 7.80 8.45
CA ALA A 19 7.42 7.14 8.49
C ALA A 19 8.35 7.77 9.56
N ARG A 20 8.41 9.11 9.64
CA ARG A 20 9.20 9.79 10.69
C ARG A 20 8.71 9.52 12.10
N VAL A 21 7.40 9.36 12.30
CA VAL A 21 6.85 8.95 13.60
C VAL A 21 7.24 7.51 13.91
N ALA A 22 7.25 6.64 12.88
CA ALA A 22 7.60 5.23 13.00
C ALA A 22 9.05 4.98 13.44
N ASP A 23 9.95 5.97 13.28
CA ASP A 23 11.32 5.91 13.80
C ASP A 23 11.39 5.83 15.34
N ARG A 24 10.33 6.23 16.03
CA ARG A 24 10.29 6.31 17.51
C ARG A 24 9.25 5.39 18.14
N VAL A 25 8.19 5.04 17.42
CA VAL A 25 7.08 4.22 17.93
C VAL A 25 6.55 3.29 16.84
N GLN A 26 5.87 2.21 17.20
CA GLN A 26 5.18 1.39 16.21
C GLN A 26 3.91 2.11 15.72
N VAL A 27 3.83 2.33 14.40
CA VAL A 27 2.66 2.93 13.74
C VAL A 27 1.96 1.85 12.90
N LEU A 28 0.66 1.68 13.12
CA LEU A 28 -0.20 0.83 12.31
C LEU A 28 -1.15 1.71 11.51
N VAL A 29 -1.19 1.50 10.18
CA VAL A 29 -2.00 2.30 9.26
C VAL A 29 -2.81 1.35 8.39
N VAL A 30 -4.12 1.58 8.33
CA VAL A 30 -5.00 1.02 7.31
C VAL A 30 -5.21 2.11 6.27
N THR A 31 -4.87 1.85 5.01
CA THR A 31 -4.90 2.86 3.94
C THR A 31 -5.26 2.23 2.60
N HIS A 32 -5.90 3.01 1.74
CA HIS A 32 -6.10 2.68 0.33
C HIS A 32 -5.17 3.50 -0.59
N SER A 33 -4.37 4.41 -0.03
CA SER A 33 -3.40 5.21 -0.79
C SER A 33 -2.12 4.42 -1.05
N PRO A 34 -1.73 4.20 -2.32
CA PRO A 34 -0.46 3.55 -2.64
C PRO A 34 0.74 4.38 -2.17
N GLN A 35 0.63 5.70 -2.14
CA GLN A 35 1.68 6.61 -1.66
C GLN A 35 1.96 6.41 -0.16
N VAL A 36 0.91 6.21 0.64
CA VAL A 36 1.06 5.95 2.08
C VAL A 36 1.55 4.52 2.31
N ALA A 37 0.95 3.53 1.64
CA ALA A 37 1.33 2.11 1.78
C ALA A 37 2.80 1.85 1.42
N ALA A 38 3.31 2.52 0.38
CA ALA A 38 4.70 2.38 -0.06
C ALA A 38 5.73 2.81 1.02
N ARG A 39 5.38 3.74 1.90
CA ARG A 39 6.27 4.21 2.99
C ARG A 39 6.32 3.24 4.19
N GLY A 40 5.45 2.24 4.24
CA GLY A 40 5.43 1.27 5.34
C GLY A 40 6.66 0.36 5.36
N ALA A 41 7.21 0.08 6.54
CA ALA A 41 8.30 -0.88 6.70
C ALA A 41 7.87 -2.33 6.40
N ARG A 42 6.61 -2.65 6.71
CA ARG A 42 5.92 -3.90 6.37
C ARG A 42 4.58 -3.56 5.72
N HIS A 43 4.15 -4.38 4.77
CA HIS A 43 2.88 -4.19 4.07
C HIS A 43 2.06 -5.46 4.20
N PHE A 44 0.92 -5.36 4.86
CA PHE A 44 -0.05 -6.44 4.96
C PHE A 44 -1.20 -6.18 4.02
N ARG A 45 -1.61 -7.18 3.24
CA ARG A 45 -2.83 -7.13 2.45
C ARG A 45 -3.96 -7.77 3.23
N VAL A 46 -5.09 -7.06 3.29
CA VAL A 46 -6.34 -7.58 3.83
C VAL A 46 -7.26 -7.91 2.67
N ALA A 47 -7.66 -9.17 2.55
CA ALA A 47 -8.51 -9.65 1.47
C ALA A 47 -9.68 -10.47 2.00
N LYS A 48 -10.80 -10.40 1.30
CA LYS A 48 -11.94 -11.29 1.54
C LYS A 48 -11.72 -12.58 0.76
N GLN A 49 -11.80 -13.72 1.44
CA GLN A 49 -11.76 -15.04 0.83
C GLN A 49 -13.11 -15.74 1.09
N VAL A 50 -13.72 -16.31 0.05
CA VAL A 50 -14.95 -17.08 0.21
C VAL A 50 -14.60 -18.56 0.29
N LYS A 51 -14.98 -19.22 1.40
CA LYS A 51 -14.80 -20.65 1.61
C LYS A 51 -16.17 -21.29 1.83
N GLY A 52 -16.64 -22.05 0.84
CA GLY A 52 -18.01 -22.55 0.81
C GLY A 52 -19.03 -21.40 0.77
N GLN A 53 -19.89 -21.31 1.78
CA GLN A 53 -20.91 -20.24 1.90
C GLN A 53 -20.51 -19.11 2.86
N ARG A 54 -19.28 -19.11 3.40
CA ARG A 54 -18.81 -18.06 4.33
C ARG A 54 -17.72 -17.20 3.71
N ALA A 55 -17.80 -15.90 3.95
CA ALA A 55 -16.73 -14.96 3.68
C ALA A 55 -15.84 -14.83 4.92
N GLU A 56 -14.55 -15.07 4.76
CA GLU A 56 -13.52 -14.94 5.77
C GLU A 56 -12.56 -13.80 5.40
N THR A 57 -12.07 -13.05 6.39
CA THR A 57 -11.05 -12.02 6.17
C THR A 57 -9.69 -12.66 6.37
N ARG A 58 -8.84 -12.60 5.34
CA ARG A 58 -7.46 -13.05 5.37
C ARG A 58 -6.52 -11.84 5.41
N VAL A 59 -5.52 -11.91 6.29
CA VAL A 59 -4.44 -10.93 6.38
C VAL A 59 -3.15 -11.66 6.05
N GLU A 60 -2.37 -11.13 5.12
CA GLU A 60 -1.09 -11.71 4.72
C GLU A 60 0.00 -10.64 4.67
N LEU A 61 1.19 -10.98 5.15
CA LEU A 61 2.38 -10.15 4.98
C LEU A 61 2.89 -10.34 3.56
N LEU A 62 3.09 -9.24 2.84
CA LEU A 62 3.61 -9.26 1.48
C LEU A 62 5.14 -9.21 1.47
N ASP A 63 5.75 -10.05 0.63
CA ASP A 63 7.15 -9.95 0.27
C ASP A 63 7.42 -8.76 -0.68
N ARG A 64 8.66 -8.56 -1.13
CA ARG A 64 9.01 -7.42 -1.98
C ARG A 64 8.29 -7.44 -3.34
N ALA A 65 8.19 -8.60 -3.99
CA ALA A 65 7.56 -8.73 -5.30
C ALA A 65 6.04 -8.57 -5.17
N GLU A 66 5.44 -9.19 -4.16
CA GLU A 66 4.02 -9.05 -3.84
C GLU A 66 3.66 -7.61 -3.48
N ARG A 67 4.53 -6.90 -2.74
CA ARG A 67 4.36 -5.47 -2.44
C ARG A 67 4.35 -4.62 -3.70
N HIS A 68 5.25 -4.91 -4.65
CA HIS A 68 5.32 -4.17 -5.91
C HIS A 68 4.04 -4.35 -6.72
N GLU A 69 3.56 -5.58 -6.85
CA GLU A 69 2.32 -5.88 -7.58
C GLU A 69 1.08 -5.30 -6.88
N GLU A 70 1.01 -5.35 -5.55
CA GLU A 70 -0.11 -4.77 -4.80
C GLU A 70 -0.18 -3.25 -4.94
N LEU A 71 0.97 -2.55 -4.89
CA LEU A 71 1.01 -1.10 -5.13
C LEU A 71 0.61 -0.76 -6.57
N ALA A 72 1.02 -1.58 -7.55
CA ALA A 72 0.59 -1.42 -8.94
C ALA A 72 -0.93 -1.63 -9.08
N ARG A 73 -1.51 -2.61 -8.38
CA ARG A 73 -2.95 -2.83 -8.30
C ARG A 73 -3.69 -1.64 -7.68
N MET A 74 -3.18 -1.11 -6.57
CA MET A 74 -3.74 0.09 -5.91
C MET A 74 -3.72 1.32 -6.82
N LEU A 75 -2.72 1.45 -7.69
CA LEU A 75 -2.61 2.55 -8.66
C LEU A 75 -3.51 2.37 -9.90
N ALA A 76 -3.62 1.15 -10.42
CA ALA A 76 -4.28 0.88 -11.70
C ALA A 76 -5.80 0.68 -11.58
N GLY A 77 -6.31 0.40 -10.38
CA GLY A 77 -7.72 0.09 -10.16
C GLY A 77 -8.08 -1.31 -10.63
N GLU A 78 -8.72 -1.43 -11.79
CA GLU A 78 -9.28 -2.70 -12.28
C GLU A 78 -8.24 -3.65 -12.88
N LYS A 79 -7.30 -3.13 -13.68
CA LYS A 79 -6.32 -3.95 -14.40
C LYS A 79 -4.92 -3.41 -14.24
N VAL A 80 -4.03 -4.22 -13.69
CA VAL A 80 -2.61 -3.87 -13.54
C VAL A 80 -1.96 -3.72 -14.92
N THR A 81 -1.27 -2.60 -15.12
CA THR A 81 -0.55 -2.27 -16.35
C THR A 81 0.96 -2.16 -16.09
N GLU A 82 1.77 -2.26 -17.14
CA GLU A 82 3.22 -2.00 -17.04
C GLU A 82 3.53 -0.59 -16.54
N ALA A 83 2.73 0.41 -16.93
CA ALA A 83 2.87 1.77 -16.43
C ALA A 83 2.62 1.86 -14.92
N ALA A 84 1.62 1.13 -14.41
CA ALA A 84 1.35 1.06 -12.98
C ALA A 84 2.46 0.33 -12.20
N ARG A 85 3.03 -0.74 -12.77
CA ARG A 85 4.21 -1.41 -12.21
C ARG A 85 5.42 -0.47 -12.18
N ALA A 86 5.68 0.26 -13.26
CA ALA A 86 6.76 1.25 -13.29
C ALA A 86 6.56 2.33 -12.21
N ALA A 87 5.34 2.87 -12.08
CA ALA A 87 5.02 3.85 -11.05
C ALA A 87 5.17 3.29 -9.62
N ALA A 88 4.74 2.05 -9.38
CA ALA A 88 4.91 1.37 -8.10
C ALA A 88 6.39 1.18 -7.73
N LYS A 89 7.24 0.88 -8.71
CA LYS A 89 8.69 0.79 -8.53
C LYS A 89 9.28 2.12 -8.07
N SER A 90 8.84 3.23 -8.67
CA SER A 90 9.23 4.58 -8.25
C SER A 90 8.79 4.90 -6.82
N LEU A 91 7.58 4.48 -6.40
CA LEU A 91 7.10 4.69 -5.03
C LEU A 91 7.93 3.95 -3.98
N LEU A 92 8.45 2.76 -4.32
CA LEU A 92 9.31 1.97 -3.44
C LEU A 92 10.77 2.50 -3.39
N GLY A 93 11.13 3.44 -4.26
CA GLY A 93 12.51 3.91 -4.39
C GLY A 93 13.42 2.96 -5.16
N ASP A 94 12.85 1.99 -5.88
CA ASP A 94 13.57 0.95 -6.62
C ASP A 94 13.95 1.39 -8.05
N GLY A 95 13.62 2.62 -8.43
CA GLY A 95 13.74 3.18 -9.79
C GLY A 95 14.98 4.02 -10.08
N ALA A 96 16.03 3.93 -9.26
CA ALA A 96 17.34 4.55 -9.52
C ALA A 96 18.34 3.52 -10.07
#